data_AF-A0A1M6J6R6-F1
#
_entry.id   AF-A0A1M6J6R6-F1
#
_cell.length_a   1.000
_cell.length_b   1.000
_cell.length_c   1.000
_cell.angle_alpha   90.00
_cell.angle_beta   90.00
_cell.angle_gamma   90.00
#
_symmetry.space_group_name_H-M   'P 1'
#
loop_
_entity.id
_entity.type
_entity.pdbx_description
1 polymer ?
#
loop_
_entity_poly.entity_id
_entity_poly.type
_entity_poly.pdbx_seq_one_letter_code
_entity_poly.pdbx_strand_id
1 'polypeptide(L)'
;MKARRQIAKAKFLIAVLVVMLAGFTGSALAATDHSGFFEGTLDTGPDVTKACLECHEDAAEQVMGTTHWTWSSKQKIDGKTVHRGKVNALNNF
;
A
#
# COMPACT_ATOMS: atom_id res chain seq x y z
N MET A 1 29.48 -40.39 -23.87
CA MET A 1 28.03 -40.04 -23.77
C MET A 1 27.65 -39.28 -22.50
N LYS A 2 28.09 -39.67 -21.29
CA LYS A 2 27.71 -39.00 -20.03
C LYS A 2 28.05 -37.49 -19.99
N ALA A 3 29.27 -37.09 -20.37
CA ALA A 3 29.70 -35.68 -20.34
C ALA A 3 28.85 -34.75 -21.23
N ARG A 4 28.50 -35.18 -22.46
CA ARG A 4 27.61 -34.41 -23.35
C ARG A 4 26.21 -34.22 -22.77
N ARG A 5 25.68 -35.24 -22.08
CA ARG A 5 24.38 -35.18 -21.40
C ARG A 5 24.40 -34.26 -20.18
N GLN A 6 25.53 -34.20 -19.45
CA GLN A 6 25.69 -33.29 -18.31
C GLN A 6 25.81 -31.83 -18.78
N ILE A 7 26.55 -31.56 -19.86
CA ILE A 7 26.67 -30.22 -20.44
C ILE A 7 25.32 -29.73 -20.97
N ALA A 8 24.53 -30.59 -21.62
CA ALA A 8 23.20 -30.22 -22.10
C ALA A 8 22.23 -29.87 -20.95
N LYS A 9 22.27 -30.62 -19.84
CA LYS A 9 21.48 -30.33 -18.63
C LYS A 9 21.88 -29.02 -17.96
N ALA A 10 23.20 -28.77 -17.85
CA ALA A 10 23.70 -27.52 -17.29
C ALA A 10 23.29 -26.31 -18.14
N LYS A 11 23.37 -26.42 -19.47
CA LYS A 11 22.91 -25.36 -20.39
C LYS A 11 21.41 -25.12 -20.29
N PHE A 12 20.61 -26.18 -20.15
CA PHE A 12 19.17 -26.05 -19.96
C PHE A 12 18.83 -25.38 -18.61
N LEU A 13 19.48 -25.78 -17.53
CA LEU A 13 19.29 -25.17 -16.21
C LEU A 13 19.70 -23.68 -16.20
N ILE A 14 20.81 -23.34 -16.85
CA ILE A 14 21.26 -21.95 -16.98
C ILE A 14 20.27 -21.15 -17.83
N ALA A 15 19.76 -21.70 -18.94
CA ALA A 15 18.77 -21.02 -19.77
C ALA A 15 17.46 -20.76 -19.02
N VAL A 16 16.98 -21.74 -18.25
CA VAL A 16 15.79 -21.59 -17.41
C VAL A 16 16.02 -20.54 -16.32
N LEU A 17 17.19 -20.54 -15.66
CA LEU A 17 17.54 -19.56 -14.65
C LEU A 17 17.60 -18.13 -15.21
N VAL A 18 18.17 -17.96 -16.41
CA VAL A 18 18.25 -16.66 -17.10
C VAL A 18 16.86 -16.15 -17.49
N VAL A 19 15.97 -17.02 -17.97
CA VAL A 19 14.57 -16.66 -18.28
C VAL A 19 13.80 -16.27 -17.02
N MET A 20 13.98 -17.00 -15.91
CA MET A 20 13.35 -16.65 -14.62
C MET A 20 13.88 -15.33 -14.06
N LEU A 21 15.19 -15.06 -14.15
CA LEU A 21 15.76 -13.79 -13.71
C LEU A 21 15.30 -12.61 -14.58
N ALA A 22 15.17 -12.81 -15.90
CA ALA A 22 14.72 -11.76 -16.81
C ALA A 22 13.22 -11.41 -16.61
N GLY A 23 12.39 -12.40 -16.27
CA GLY A 23 10.95 -12.22 -16.04
C GLY A 23 10.57 -11.48 -14.75
N PHE A 24 11.52 -11.26 -13.83
CA PHE A 24 11.26 -10.65 -12.52
C PHE A 24 11.54 -9.15 -12.45
N THR A 25 11.86 -8.51 -13.57
CA THR A 25 12.27 -7.09 -13.62
C THR A 25 11.10 -6.09 -13.66
N GLY A 26 9.86 -6.56 -13.76
CA GLY A 26 8.69 -5.72 -14.08
C GLY A 26 7.91 -5.10 -12.90
N SER A 27 8.24 -5.41 -11.64
CA SER A 27 7.35 -5.07 -10.51
C SER A 27 7.85 -3.96 -9.58
N ALA A 28 8.98 -3.31 -9.90
CA ALA A 28 9.60 -2.36 -8.97
C ALA A 28 9.08 -0.91 -9.07
N LEU A 29 8.22 -0.58 -10.04
CA LEU A 29 7.74 0.78 -10.29
C LEU A 29 6.28 0.78 -10.76
N ALA A 30 5.32 0.54 -9.88
CA ALA A 30 3.90 0.68 -10.23
C ALA A 30 3.18 1.61 -9.25
N ALA A 31 3.72 2.82 -9.07
CA ALA A 31 2.85 3.93 -8.69
C ALA A 31 1.99 4.24 -9.92
N THR A 32 0.68 4.05 -9.82
CA THR A 32 -0.24 4.50 -10.86
C THR A 32 -0.13 6.02 -10.99
N ASP A 33 0.15 6.52 -12.19
CA ASP A 33 0.03 7.95 -12.45
C ASP A 33 -1.46 8.30 -12.50
N HIS A 34 -1.89 9.20 -11.61
CA HIS A 34 -3.29 9.57 -11.49
C HIS A 34 -3.70 10.78 -12.34
N SER A 35 -2.73 11.43 -13.02
CA SER A 35 -2.96 12.66 -13.79
C SER A 35 -4.03 12.50 -14.88
N GLY A 36 -4.19 11.29 -15.41
CA GLY A 36 -5.17 10.98 -16.47
C GLY A 36 -6.58 10.59 -15.99
N PHE A 37 -6.85 10.48 -14.68
CA PHE A 37 -8.19 10.09 -14.19
C PHE A 37 -9.07 11.27 -13.81
N PHE A 38 -8.54 12.49 -13.82
CA PHE A 38 -9.28 13.67 -13.40
C PHE A 38 -9.40 14.64 -14.58
N GLU A 39 -10.64 14.90 -15.00
CA GLU A 39 -10.97 15.90 -16.00
C GLU A 39 -11.59 17.13 -15.31
N GLY A 40 -11.15 18.33 -15.71
CA GLY A 40 -11.67 19.59 -15.13
C GLY A 40 -11.04 19.97 -13.78
N THR A 41 -11.69 20.89 -13.07
CA THR A 41 -11.21 21.39 -11.76
C THR A 41 -11.90 20.69 -10.60
N LEU A 42 -11.16 20.43 -9.53
CA LEU A 42 -11.67 19.95 -8.25
C LEU A 42 -11.55 21.11 -7.25
N ASP A 43 -12.63 21.85 -7.08
CA ASP A 43 -12.58 23.17 -6.43
C ASP A 43 -12.48 23.08 -4.90
N THR A 44 -12.94 21.98 -4.30
CA THR A 44 -12.91 21.76 -2.85
C THR A 44 -12.27 20.44 -2.47
N GLY A 45 -11.75 20.35 -1.23
CA GLY A 45 -11.23 19.09 -0.68
C GLY A 45 -12.23 17.93 -0.74
N PRO A 46 -13.52 18.12 -0.36
CA PRO A 46 -14.55 17.10 -0.54
C PRO A 46 -14.77 16.66 -1.99
N ASP A 47 -14.66 17.57 -2.97
CA ASP A 47 -14.77 17.20 -4.39
C ASP A 47 -13.64 16.26 -4.80
N VAL A 48 -12.41 16.53 -4.33
CA VAL A 48 -11.26 15.63 -4.53
C VAL A 48 -11.52 14.28 -3.88
N THR A 49 -11.94 14.24 -2.61
CA THR A 49 -12.25 12.98 -1.91
C THR A 49 -13.32 12.18 -2.65
N LYS A 50 -14.39 12.83 -3.13
CA LYS A 50 -15.46 12.16 -3.88
C LYS A 50 -14.92 11.49 -5.14
N ALA A 51 -14.02 12.14 -5.87
CA ALA A 51 -13.36 11.53 -7.03
C ALA A 51 -12.45 10.35 -6.64
N CYS A 52 -11.69 10.46 -5.54
CA CYS A 52 -10.87 9.35 -5.05
C CYS A 52 -11.70 8.12 -4.65
N LEU A 53 -12.88 8.33 -4.07
CA LEU A 53 -13.78 7.27 -3.61
C LEU A 53 -14.35 6.42 -4.74
N GLU A 54 -14.30 6.87 -5.99
CA GLU A 54 -14.71 6.06 -7.16
C GLU A 54 -13.86 4.79 -7.33
N CYS A 55 -12.64 4.78 -6.77
CA CYS A 55 -11.74 3.62 -6.82
C CYS A 55 -11.18 3.21 -5.44
N HIS A 56 -11.26 4.07 -4.42
CA HIS A 56 -10.60 3.88 -3.12
C HIS A 56 -11.55 3.93 -1.91
N GLU A 57 -12.77 3.41 -2.06
CA GLU A 57 -13.73 3.30 -0.96
C GLU A 57 -13.16 2.48 0.21
N ASP A 58 -12.63 1.27 -0.03
CA ASP A 58 -12.03 0.41 1.00
C ASP A 58 -10.88 1.10 1.75
N ALA A 59 -10.05 1.87 1.03
CA ALA A 59 -8.94 2.59 1.65
C ALA A 59 -9.45 3.71 2.56
N ALA A 60 -10.52 4.41 2.14
CA ALA A 60 -11.17 5.39 2.98
C ALA A 60 -11.76 4.74 4.25
N GLU A 61 -12.46 3.61 4.13
CA GLU A 61 -12.97 2.87 5.28
C GLU A 61 -11.85 2.45 6.24
N GLN A 62 -10.75 1.92 5.71
CA GLN A 62 -9.58 1.53 6.48
C GLN A 62 -8.99 2.73 7.25
N VAL A 63 -8.77 3.87 6.57
CA VAL A 63 -8.26 5.09 7.20
C VAL A 63 -9.22 5.58 8.29
N MET A 64 -10.53 5.55 8.02
CA MET A 64 -11.57 5.96 8.96
C MET A 64 -11.62 5.07 10.21
N GLY A 65 -11.16 3.82 10.11
CA GLY A 65 -10.97 2.91 11.24
C GLY A 65 -9.73 3.21 12.11
N THR A 66 -8.84 4.12 11.70
CA THR A 66 -7.58 4.38 12.40
C THR A 66 -7.66 5.58 13.37
N THR A 67 -6.61 5.75 14.18
CA THR A 67 -6.44 6.89 15.07
C THR A 67 -6.26 8.22 14.32
N HIS A 68 -5.84 8.21 13.05
CA HIS A 68 -5.67 9.42 12.24
C HIS A 68 -7.01 10.09 11.91
N TRP A 69 -8.07 9.29 11.78
CA TRP A 69 -9.43 9.78 11.56
C TRP A 69 -10.20 9.95 12.87
N THR A 70 -10.25 8.91 13.69
CA THR A 70 -11.04 8.91 14.93
C THR A 70 -10.45 9.80 16.03
N TRP A 71 -9.15 10.11 15.93
CA TRP A 71 -8.37 10.79 16.97
C TRP A 71 -8.45 10.12 18.34
N SER A 72 -8.83 8.85 18.38
CA SER A 72 -9.11 8.09 19.60
C SER A 72 -8.30 6.80 19.63
N SER A 73 -7.80 6.43 20.80
CA SER A 73 -7.05 5.21 21.05
C SER A 73 -7.31 4.70 22.46
N LYS A 74 -7.45 3.38 22.62
CA LYS A 74 -7.62 2.76 23.93
C LYS A 74 -6.27 2.79 24.67
N GLN A 75 -6.25 3.36 25.87
CA GLN A 75 -5.09 3.40 26.75
C GLN A 75 -5.47 2.87 28.14
N LYS A 76 -4.51 2.26 28.84
CA LYS A 76 -4.69 1.86 30.24
C LYS A 76 -4.03 2.90 31.13
N ILE A 77 -4.81 3.57 31.97
CA ILE A 77 -4.37 4.63 32.89
C ILE A 77 -4.92 4.30 34.27
N ASP A 78 -4.05 4.23 35.29
CA ASP A 78 -4.42 3.87 36.66
C ASP A 78 -5.29 2.61 36.77
N GLY A 79 -4.95 1.60 35.97
CA GLY A 79 -5.65 0.32 35.93
C GLY A 79 -6.95 0.32 35.11
N LYS A 80 -7.44 1.47 34.65
CA LYS A 80 -8.69 1.62 33.88
C LYS A 80 -8.39 1.73 32.38
N THR A 81 -9.17 1.04 31.55
CA THR A 81 -9.13 1.23 30.09
C THR A 81 -9.99 2.43 29.73
N VAL A 82 -9.39 3.43 29.08
CA VAL A 82 -10.04 4.66 28.63
C VAL A 82 -9.80 4.88 27.14
N HIS A 83 -10.75 5.54 26.47
CA HIS A 83 -10.55 6.06 25.12
C HIS A 83 -9.89 7.44 25.21
N ARG A 84 -8.56 7.45 25.11
CA ARG A 84 -7.76 8.67 25.01
C ARG A 84 -7.45 8.95 23.53
N GLY A 85 -6.45 9.77 23.22
CA GLY A 85 -6.17 10.29 21.87
C GLY A 85 -6.45 11.79 21.80
N LYS A 86 -6.10 12.43 20.68
CA LYS A 86 -6.16 13.89 20.54
C LYS A 86 -7.54 14.47 20.86
N VAL A 87 -8.61 13.75 20.52
CA VAL A 87 -9.99 14.21 20.77
C VAL A 87 -10.33 14.33 22.26
N ASN A 88 -9.67 13.54 23.13
CA ASN A 88 -9.94 13.48 24.57
C ASN A 88 -8.72 13.85 25.43
N ALA A 89 -7.65 14.39 24.81
CA ALA A 89 -6.42 14.71 25.51
C ALA A 89 -6.42 16.18 25.93
N LEU A 90 -6.26 16.40 27.24
CA LEU A 90 -5.86 17.70 27.77
C LEU A 90 -4.34 17.79 27.76
N ASN A 91 -3.82 18.93 27.32
CA ASN A 91 -2.40 19.28 27.37
C ASN A 91 -2.23 20.74 27.83
N ASN A 92 -1.00 21.22 27.87
CA ASN A 92 -0.62 22.56 28.34
C ASN A 92 0.04 23.40 27.24
N PHE A 93 -0.45 23.26 26.00
CA PHE A 93 -0.02 24.00 24.81
C PHE A 93 -1.17 24.83 24.22
#